data_AF-N1PKT9-F1
#
_entry.id   AF-N1PKT9-F1
#
_cell.length_a   1.000
_cell.length_b   1.000
_cell.length_c   1.000
_cell.angle_alpha   90.00
_cell.angle_beta   90.00
_cell.angle_gamma   90.00
#
_symmetry.space_group_name_H-M   'P 1'
#
loop_
_entity.id
_entity.type
_entity.pdbx_description
1 polymer ?
#
loop_
_entity_poly.entity_id
_entity_poly.type
_entity_poly.pdbx_seq_one_letter_code
_entity_poly.pdbx_strand_id
1 'polypeptide(L)' 'LNPRATLLGLPGELRNRIYRDALIVPDRIRIDATYHTLPALLRTCREIRDEATSIHLTANRFGIQ' A
#
# COMPACT_ATOMS: atom_id res chain seq x y z
N LEU A 1 -19.87 21.94 8.84
CA LEU A 1 -19.38 20.55 9.08
C LEU A 1 -17.92 20.53 8.67
N ASN A 2 -16.99 20.43 9.62
CA ASN A 2 -15.58 20.29 9.28
C ASN A 2 -15.43 18.89 8.63
N PRO A 3 -15.09 18.76 7.33
CA PRO A 3 -14.94 17.45 6.74
C PRO A 3 -13.84 16.75 7.52
N ARG A 4 -14.18 15.64 8.18
CA ARG A 4 -13.24 14.82 8.96
C ARG A 4 -11.94 14.69 8.15
N ALA A 5 -10.79 14.93 8.77
CA ALA A 5 -9.50 14.72 8.13
C ALA A 5 -9.37 13.24 7.74
N THR A 6 -9.78 12.90 6.52
CA THR A 6 -9.72 11.56 5.98
C THR A 6 -8.45 11.41 5.16
N LEU A 7 -7.96 10.16 5.03
CA LEU A 7 -6.80 9.87 4.20
C LEU A 7 -6.99 10.35 2.75
N LEU A 8 -8.19 10.14 2.18
CA LEU A 8 -8.54 10.57 0.82
C LEU A 8 -8.75 12.10 0.69
N GLY A 9 -8.91 12.80 1.81
CA GLY A 9 -8.95 14.27 1.83
C GLY A 9 -7.56 14.91 1.75
N LEU A 10 -6.48 14.15 1.92
CA LEU A 10 -5.12 14.65 1.78
C LEU A 10 -4.73 14.82 0.30
N PRO A 11 -3.87 15.78 -0.06
CA PRO A 11 -3.24 15.83 -1.38
C PRO A 11 -2.54 14.51 -1.74
N GLY A 12 -2.56 14.16 -3.03
CA GLY A 12 -1.97 12.90 -3.53
C GLY A 12 -0.51 12.71 -3.15
N GLU A 13 0.28 13.79 -3.04
CA GLU A 13 1.68 13.70 -2.59
C GLU A 13 1.82 13.21 -1.14
N LEU A 14 0.95 13.67 -0.24
CA LEU A 14 0.94 13.22 1.16
C LEU A 14 0.44 11.78 1.26
N ARG A 15 -0.59 11.43 0.47
CA ARG A 15 -1.05 10.03 0.36
C ARG A 15 0.08 9.12 -0.11
N ASN A 16 0.81 9.52 -1.15
CA ASN A 16 1.95 8.76 -1.67
C ASN A 16 3.09 8.59 -0.66
N ARG A 17 3.30 9.54 0.26
CA ARG A 17 4.27 9.36 1.36
C ARG A 17 3.78 8.29 2.35
N ILE A 18 2.53 8.40 2.79
CA ILE A 18 1.89 7.42 3.69
C ILE A 18 1.90 6.01 3.06
N TYR A 19 1.58 5.89 1.77
CA TYR A 19 1.60 4.61 1.06
C TYR A 19 3.00 3.99 1.04
N ARG A 20 4.05 4.78 0.81
CA ARG A 20 5.43 4.28 0.85
C ARG A 20 5.81 3.78 2.23
N ASP A 21 5.52 4.58 3.26
CA ASP A 21 5.83 4.23 4.65
C ASP A 21 5.09 2.96 5.11
N ALA A 22 3.87 2.74 4.60
CA ALA A 22 3.05 1.59 4.98
C ALA A 22 3.31 0.33 4.14
N LEU A 23 3.77 0.46 2.88
CA LEU A 23 3.82 -0.66 1.92
C LEU A 23 5.23 -1.12 1.57
N ILE A 24 6.26 -0.31 1.79
CA ILE A 24 7.64 -0.65 1.43
C ILE A 24 8.31 -1.26 2.66
N VAL A 25 8.83 -2.47 2.50
CA VAL A 25 9.63 -3.15 3.52
C VAL A 25 11.08 -3.31 3.01
N PRO A 26 12.09 -3.22 3.90
CA PRO A 26 13.49 -3.33 3.49
C PRO A 26 13.86 -4.75 3.05
N ASP A 27 13.21 -5.76 3.61
CA ASP A 27 13.46 -7.18 3.33
C ASP A 27 12.63 -7.70 2.15
N ARG A 28 13.00 -8.88 1.63
CA ARG A 28 12.19 -9.56 0.61
C ARG A 28 10.86 -10.01 1.20
N ILE A 29 9.76 -9.61 0.56
CA ILE A 29 8.42 -10.14 0.85
C ILE A 29 8.38 -11.59 0.39
N ARG A 30 8.12 -12.50 1.34
CA ARG A 30 7.96 -13.93 1.07
C ARG A 30 6.59 -14.16 0.46
N ILE A 31 6.58 -14.85 -0.67
CA ILE A 31 5.36 -15.36 -1.30
C ILE A 31 5.38 -16.87 -1.18
N ASP A 32 4.44 -17.41 -0.41
CA ASP A 32 4.19 -18.85 -0.30
C ASP A 32 2.68 -19.13 -0.35
N ALA A 33 2.29 -20.41 -0.29
CA ALA A 33 0.89 -20.83 -0.36
C ALA A 33 -0.01 -20.17 0.72
N THR A 34 0.58 -19.74 1.84
CA THR A 34 -0.10 -19.08 2.97
C THR A 34 0.03 -17.56 2.91
N TYR A 35 1.18 -17.05 2.44
CA TYR A 35 1.53 -15.63 2.40
C TYR A 35 1.48 -15.05 0.98
N HIS A 36 0.33 -15.18 0.31
CA HIS A 36 0.07 -14.60 -1.01
C HIS A 36 -0.95 -13.44 -0.97
N THR A 37 -1.38 -13.02 0.22
CA THR A 37 -2.42 -12.00 0.37
C THR A 37 -1.87 -10.59 0.25
N LEU A 38 -2.65 -9.71 -0.38
CA LEU A 38 -2.29 -8.30 -0.49
C LEU A 38 -2.25 -7.63 0.89
N PRO A 39 -1.35 -6.65 1.10
CA PRO A 39 -1.32 -5.82 2.30
C PRO A 39 -2.70 -5.25 2.64
N ALA A 40 -2.99 -5.12 3.94
CA ALA A 40 -4.28 -4.65 4.42
C ALA A 40 -4.71 -3.32 3.78
N LEU A 41 -3.76 -2.40 3.56
CA LEU A 41 -4.01 -1.10 2.94
C LEU A 41 -4.57 -1.24 1.52
N LEU A 42 -4.03 -2.15 0.69
CA LEU A 42 -4.53 -2.44 -0.66
C LEU A 42 -5.88 -3.18 -0.67
N ARG A 43 -6.38 -3.58 0.50
CA ARG A 43 -7.66 -4.28 0.66
C ARG A 43 -8.79 -3.37 1.17
N THR A 44 -8.51 -2.10 1.43
CA THR A 44 -9.48 -1.16 2.01
C THR A 44 -10.57 -0.72 1.02
N CYS A 45 -10.21 0.02 -0.03
CA CYS A 45 -11.14 0.51 -1.04
C CYS A 45 -10.48 0.57 -2.43
N ARG A 46 -11.29 0.78 -3.47
CA ARG A 46 -10.83 0.82 -4.87
C ARG A 46 -9.81 1.92 -5.11
N GLU A 47 -10.07 3.14 -4.61
CA GLU A 47 -9.21 4.30 -4.84
C GLU A 47 -7.80 4.11 -4.26
N ILE A 48 -7.68 3.70 -2.98
CA ILE A 48 -6.37 3.43 -2.36
C ILE A 48 -5.65 2.29 -3.09
N ARG A 49 -6.38 1.25 -3.51
CA ARG A 49 -5.80 0.14 -4.27
C ARG A 49 -5.21 0.65 -5.59
N ASP A 50 -5.95 1.41 -6.36
CA ASP A 50 -5.52 1.88 -7.68
C ASP A 50 -4.28 2.80 -7.56
N GLU A 51 -4.24 3.67 -6.55
CA GLU A 51 -3.09 4.56 -6.31
C GLU A 51 -1.85 3.82 -5.79
N ALA A 52 -2.01 2.92 -4.82
CA ALA A 52 -0.91 2.41 -4.03
C ALA A 52 -0.36 1.05 -4.52
N THR A 53 -1.08 0.35 -5.40
CA THR A 53 -0.63 -0.95 -5.95
C THR A 53 0.70 -0.82 -6.68
N SER A 54 0.86 0.22 -7.51
CA SER A 54 2.12 0.47 -8.22
C SER A 54 3.29 0.65 -7.26
N ILE A 55 3.09 1.40 -6.17
CA ILE A 55 4.11 1.60 -5.13
C ILE A 55 4.51 0.25 -4.52
N HIS A 56 3.53 -0.56 -4.12
CA HIS A 56 3.81 -1.86 -3.50
C HIS A 56 4.58 -2.80 -4.43
N LEU A 57 4.14 -2.93 -5.69
CA LEU A 57 4.71 -3.89 -6.62
C LEU A 57 6.08 -3.47 -7.18
N THR A 58 6.32 -2.17 -7.34
CA THR A 58 7.56 -1.66 -7.95
C THR A 58 8.67 -1.42 -6.93
N ALA A 59 8.34 -1.02 -5.71
CA ALA A 59 9.33 -0.64 -4.70
C ALA A 59 9.74 -1.80 -3.78
N ASN A 60 8.98 -2.89 -3.73
CA ASN A 60 9.34 -4.08 -2.95
C ASN A 60 10.03 -5.13 -3.80
N ARG A 61 10.77 -6.01 -3.11
CA ARG A 61 11.38 -7.21 -3.69
C ARG A 61 10.59 -8.41 -3.21
N PHE A 62 10.18 -9.27 -4.14
CA PHE A 62 9.43 -10.49 -3.83
C PHE A 62 10.31 -11.72 -4.07
N GLY A 63 10.14 -12.74 -3.23
CA GLY A 63 10.84 -14.01 -3.35
C GLY A 63 9.90 -15.18 -3.11
N ILE A 64 9.99 -16.20 -3.97
CA ILE A 64 9.37 -17.50 -3.76
C ILE A 64 10.25 -18.27 -2.78
N GLN A 65 9.63 -18.94 -1.81
CA GLN A 65 10.30 -19.84 -0.89
C GLN A 65 9.84 -21.28 -1.12
#